data_AF-A0A7K2M5I4-F1
#
_entry.id   AF-A0A7K2M5I4-F1
#
_cell.length_a   1.000
_cell.length_b   1.000
_cell.length_c   1.000
_cell.angle_alpha   90.00
_cell.angle_beta   90.00
_cell.angle_gamma   90.00
#
_symmetry.space_group_name_H-M   'P 1'
#
loop_
_entity.id
_entity.type
_entity.pdbx_description
1 polymer ?
#
loop_
_entity_poly.entity_id
_entity_poly.type
_entity_poly.pdbx_seq_one_letter_code
_entity_poly.pdbx_strand_id
1 'polypeptide(L)'
;MTVMTKKEPMARDRNSQRQQLSEEVAGYVRELIISGEVKPGEFLRMEPIAEAVGVSNTPVREGLLTLSSEGFIELVPRRGFRVTSFTQQDIRDLFWV
;
A
#
# COMPACT_ATOMS: atom_id res chain seq x y z
N MET A 1 7.38 -41.47 30.84
CA MET A 1 8.43 -40.90 29.98
C MET A 1 7.75 -40.22 28.81
N THR A 2 7.91 -38.90 28.76
CA THR A 2 7.40 -37.98 27.73
C THR A 2 8.09 -38.21 26.39
N VAL A 3 7.33 -38.21 25.29
CA VAL A 3 7.67 -37.51 24.04
C VAL A 3 6.35 -37.11 23.37
N MET A 4 5.86 -35.89 23.63
CA MET A 4 6.07 -34.71 22.78
C MET A 4 5.45 -34.88 21.39
N THR A 5 4.13 -34.71 21.34
CA THR A 5 3.36 -34.44 20.12
C THR A 5 3.87 -33.15 19.47
N LYS A 6 4.44 -33.27 18.27
CA LYS A 6 4.75 -32.13 17.41
C LYS A 6 3.41 -31.52 16.96
N LYS A 7 2.99 -30.41 17.56
CA LYS A 7 1.88 -29.60 17.04
C LYS A 7 2.40 -28.72 15.90
N GLU A 8 2.01 -29.05 14.66
CA GLU A 8 2.24 -28.20 13.49
C GLU A 8 1.35 -26.94 13.56
N PRO A 9 1.86 -25.72 13.32
CA PRO A 9 1.03 -24.54 13.12
C PRO A 9 1.03 -24.15 11.63
N MET A 10 0.15 -24.71 10.80
CA MET A 10 0.10 -24.37 9.35
C MET A 10 -0.96 -23.34 8.95
N ALA A 11 -1.72 -22.77 9.89
CA ALA A 11 -2.80 -21.81 9.59
C ALA A 11 -2.40 -20.32 9.71
N ARG A 12 -1.17 -20.00 10.14
CA ARG A 12 -0.68 -18.62 10.29
C ARG A 12 0.02 -18.04 9.05
N ASP A 13 0.26 -18.83 8.01
CA ASP A 13 1.23 -18.48 6.97
C ASP A 13 0.64 -17.60 5.86
N ARG A 14 -0.56 -17.93 5.35
CA ARG A 14 -1.12 -17.23 4.17
C ARG A 14 -1.57 -15.79 4.43
N ASN A 15 -2.11 -15.51 5.63
CA ASN A 15 -2.55 -14.15 5.95
C ASN A 15 -1.35 -13.23 6.21
N SER A 16 -0.34 -13.74 6.91
CA SER A 16 0.90 -13.00 7.17
C SER A 16 1.64 -12.71 5.87
N GLN A 17 1.70 -13.67 4.94
CA GLN A 17 2.28 -13.46 3.61
C GLN A 17 1.55 -12.39 2.82
N ARG A 18 0.21 -12.41 2.80
CA ARG A 18 -0.57 -11.36 2.11
C ARG A 18 -0.32 -9.98 2.69
N GLN A 19 -0.33 -9.86 4.02
CA GLN A 19 -0.03 -8.60 4.72
C GLN A 19 1.37 -8.10 4.35
N GLN A 20 2.35 -8.99 4.30
CA GLN A 20 3.71 -8.63 3.89
C GLN A 20 3.77 -8.13 2.44
N LEU A 21 3.07 -8.80 1.50
CA LEU A 21 3.00 -8.36 0.10
C LEU A 21 2.25 -7.04 -0.06
N SER A 22 1.19 -6.79 0.71
CA SER A 22 0.50 -5.49 0.68
C SER A 22 1.38 -4.36 1.21
N GLU A 23 2.18 -4.64 2.24
CA GLU A 23 3.15 -3.68 2.80
C GLU A 23 4.26 -3.36 1.80
N GLU A 24 4.76 -4.37 1.09
CA GLU A 24 5.75 -4.21 0.02
C GLU A 24 5.21 -3.34 -1.11
N VAL A 25 3.97 -3.56 -1.55
CA VAL A 25 3.33 -2.69 -2.54
C VAL A 25 3.18 -1.25 -2.02
N ALA A 26 2.74 -1.07 -0.78
CA ALA A 26 2.61 0.26 -0.19
C ALA A 26 3.98 0.97 -0.15
N GLY A 27 5.04 0.26 0.23
CA GLY A 27 6.42 0.74 0.20
C GLY A 27 6.87 1.19 -1.19
N TYR A 28 6.68 0.33 -2.19
CA TYR A 28 7.02 0.63 -3.58
C TYR A 28 6.32 1.90 -4.09
N VAL A 29 5.01 2.00 -3.92
CA VAL A 29 4.23 3.15 -4.40
C VAL A 29 4.59 4.42 -3.62
N ARG A 30 4.85 4.31 -2.31
CA ARG A 30 5.30 5.44 -1.48
C ARG A 30 6.62 6.00 -1.99
N GLU A 31 7.57 5.14 -2.36
CA GLU A 31 8.85 5.56 -2.94
C GLU A 31 8.65 6.34 -4.25
N LEU A 32 7.76 5.86 -5.14
CA LEU A 32 7.44 6.56 -6.39
C LEU A 32 6.84 7.96 -6.18
N ILE A 33 6.02 8.12 -5.13
CA ILE A 33 5.40 9.41 -4.79
C ILE A 33 6.45 10.35 -4.18
N ILE A 34 7.27 9.86 -3.25
CA ILE A 34 8.29 10.66 -2.54
C ILE A 34 9.41 11.09 -3.50
N SER A 35 9.84 10.21 -4.40
CA SER A 35 10.84 10.50 -5.44
C SER A 35 10.32 11.46 -6.52
N GLY A 36 8.99 11.64 -6.61
CA GLY A 36 8.35 12.47 -7.62
C GLY A 36 8.22 11.81 -9.00
N GLU A 37 8.48 10.51 -9.10
CA GLU A 37 8.23 9.72 -10.32
C GLU A 37 6.73 9.69 -10.66
N VAL A 38 5.87 9.67 -9.66
CA VAL A 38 4.41 9.89 -9.81
C VAL A 38 4.05 11.21 -9.16
N LYS A 39 3.41 12.10 -9.91
CA LYS A 39 3.13 13.46 -9.45
C LYS A 39 1.81 13.56 -8.69
N PRO A 40 1.68 14.56 -7.79
CA PRO A 40 0.41 14.90 -7.19
C PRO A 40 -0.71 15.06 -8.24
N GLY A 41 -1.84 14.41 -8.01
CA GLY A 41 -2.98 14.41 -8.91
C GLY A 41 -2.96 13.36 -10.02
N GLU A 42 -1.86 12.62 -10.21
CA GLU A 42 -1.80 11.51 -11.16
C GLU A 42 -2.53 10.27 -10.63
N PHE A 43 -3.10 9.49 -11.54
CA PHE A 43 -3.80 8.24 -11.22
C PHE A 43 -2.84 7.05 -11.25
N LEU A 44 -2.93 6.22 -10.22
CA LEU A 44 -2.21 4.96 -10.10
C LEU A 44 -3.03 3.83 -10.70
N ARG A 45 -2.40 3.03 -11.56
CA ARG A 45 -2.99 1.81 -12.13
C ARG A 45 -2.47 0.59 -11.39
N MET A 46 -3.36 -0.36 -11.09
CA MET A 46 -2.98 -1.55 -10.31
C MET A 46 -2.14 -2.51 -11.14
N GLU A 47 -2.45 -2.69 -12.42
CA GLU A 47 -1.76 -3.67 -13.28
C GLU A 47 -0.25 -3.39 -13.41
N PRO A 48 0.22 -2.16 -13.72
CA PRO A 48 1.65 -1.87 -13.76
C PRO A 48 2.35 -2.02 -12.41
N ILE A 49 1.66 -1.71 -11.31
CA ILE A 49 2.21 -1.88 -9.95
C ILE A 49 2.35 -3.36 -9.62
N ALA A 50 1.34 -4.18 -9.97
CA ALA A 50 1.37 -5.62 -9.80
C ALA A 50 2.53 -6.26 -10.57
N GLU A 51 2.74 -5.83 -11.82
CA GLU A 51 3.84 -6.28 -12.67
C GLU A 51 5.21 -5.87 -12.12
N ALA A 52 5.36 -4.62 -11.67
CA ALA A 52 6.62 -4.10 -11.14
C ALA A 52 7.04 -4.78 -9.84
N VAL A 53 6.09 -5.08 -8.96
CA VAL A 53 6.35 -5.75 -7.67
C VAL A 53 6.34 -7.28 -7.80
N GLY A 54 5.78 -7.83 -8.88
CA GLY A 54 5.70 -9.28 -9.12
C GLY A 54 4.61 -9.99 -8.31
N VAL A 55 3.47 -9.32 -8.08
CA VAL A 55 2.36 -9.81 -7.24
C VAL A 55 1.02 -9.79 -7.97
N SER A 56 -0.04 -10.34 -7.35
CA SER A 56 -1.40 -10.28 -7.88
C SER A 56 -2.12 -8.97 -7.53
N ASN A 57 -3.27 -8.69 -8.15
CA ASN A 57 -4.04 -7.46 -7.89
C ASN A 57 -4.61 -7.35 -6.46
N THR A 58 -4.82 -8.46 -5.74
CA THR A 58 -5.35 -8.44 -4.37
C THR A 58 -4.42 -7.71 -3.38
N PRO A 59 -3.14 -8.11 -3.19
CA PRO A 59 -2.22 -7.38 -2.33
C PRO A 59 -1.95 -5.96 -2.84
N VAL A 60 -2.03 -5.71 -4.15
CA VAL A 60 -1.91 -4.34 -4.68
C VAL A 60 -3.04 -3.46 -4.19
N ARG A 61 -4.29 -3.93 -4.32
CA ARG A 61 -5.45 -3.18 -3.83
C ARG A 61 -5.37 -2.94 -2.33
N GLU A 62 -4.94 -3.95 -1.55
CA GLU A 62 -4.77 -3.81 -0.10
C GLU A 62 -3.69 -2.79 0.25
N GLY A 63 -2.51 -2.86 -0.39
CA GLY A 63 -1.43 -1.89 -0.19
C GLY A 63 -1.83 -0.46 -0.55
N LEU A 64 -2.56 -0.28 -1.66
CA LEU A 64 -3.10 1.02 -2.05
C LEU A 64 -4.18 1.52 -1.09
N LEU A 65 -5.00 0.65 -0.50
CA LEU A 65 -5.94 1.08 0.54
C LEU A 65 -5.23 1.51 1.82
N THR A 66 -4.18 0.79 2.25
CA THR A 66 -3.33 1.19 3.37
C THR A 66 -2.72 2.57 3.10
N LEU A 67 -2.10 2.73 1.93
CA LEU A 67 -1.47 3.99 1.52
C LEU A 67 -2.50 5.14 1.40
N SER A 68 -3.75 4.82 1.08
CA SER A 68 -4.84 5.79 1.08
C SER A 68 -5.25 6.21 2.49
N SER A 69 -5.26 5.28 3.45
CA SER A 69 -5.51 5.58 4.87
C SER A 69 -4.42 6.44 5.51
N GLU A 70 -3.20 6.36 4.97
CA GLU A 70 -2.06 7.21 5.35
C GLU A 70 -2.10 8.61 4.69
N GLY A 71 -2.97 8.82 3.70
CA GLY A 71 -3.16 10.12 3.04
C GLY A 71 -2.24 10.42 1.86
N PHE A 72 -1.34 9.50 1.47
CA PHE A 72 -0.50 9.65 0.28
C PHE A 72 -1.30 9.63 -1.02
N ILE A 73 -2.41 8.88 -1.02
CA ILE A 73 -3.31 8.72 -2.16
C ILE A 73 -4.77 8.77 -1.72
N GLU A 74 -5.69 8.99 -2.65
CA GLU A 74 -7.13 8.91 -2.42
C GLU A 74 -7.79 7.92 -3.38
N LEU A 75 -8.80 7.20 -2.90
CA LEU A 75 -9.64 6.35 -3.75
C LEU A 75 -10.76 7.20 -4.38
N VAL A 76 -10.67 7.39 -5.70
CA VAL A 76 -11.67 8.11 -6.49
C VAL A 76 -12.69 7.11 -7.07
N PRO A 77 -14.00 7.27 -6.77
CA PRO A 77 -15.03 6.37 -7.24
C PRO A 77 -15.00 6.14 -8.75
N ARG A 78 -15.01 4.86 -9.17
CA ARG A 78 -14.98 4.42 -10.58
C ARG A 78 -13.73 4.84 -11.37
N ARG A 79 -12.73 5.45 -10.74
CA ARG A 79 -11.48 5.89 -11.40
C ARG A 79 -10.22 5.23 -10.82
N GLY A 80 -10.27 4.74 -9.58
CA GLY A 80 -9.14 4.09 -8.93
C GLY A 80 -8.44 5.02 -7.96
N PHE A 81 -7.13 4.90 -7.84
CA PHE A 81 -6.35 5.66 -6.85
C PHE A 81 -5.67 6.86 -7.48
N ARG A 82 -5.64 8.00 -6.78
CA ARG A 82 -5.00 9.24 -7.23
C ARG A 82 -4.02 9.73 -6.16
N VAL A 83 -2.84 10.18 -6.56
CA VAL A 83 -1.87 10.76 -5.61
C VAL A 83 -2.46 12.05 -5.04
N THR A 84 -2.46 12.15 -3.70
CA THR A 84 -2.99 13.32 -3.01
C THR A 84 -2.19 14.56 -3.38
N SER A 85 -2.90 15.66 -3.64
CA SER A 85 -2.26 16.97 -3.83
C SER A 85 -2.34 17.73 -2.52
N PHE A 86 -1.18 18.04 -1.93
CA PHE A 86 -1.14 19.01 -0.84
C PHE A 86 -1.29 20.40 -1.43
N THR A 87 -2.31 21.13 -0.98
CA THR A 87 -2.38 22.55 -1.25
C THR A 87 -1.37 23.29 -0.38
N GLN A 88 -0.98 24.48 -0.82
CA GLN A 88 -0.19 25.40 0.01
C GLN A 88 -0.85 25.68 1.38
N GLN A 89 -2.18 25.55 1.48
CA GLN A 89 -2.91 25.69 2.73
C GLN A 89 -2.72 24.47 3.65
N ASP A 90 -2.81 23.25 3.11
CA ASP A 90 -2.61 22.01 3.88
C ASP A 90 -1.21 21.95 4.52
N ILE A 91 -0.19 22.46 3.80
CA ILE A 91 1.17 22.57 4.32
C ILE A 91 1.23 23.58 5.45
N ARG A 92 0.60 24.77 5.30
CA ARG A 92 0.58 25.80 6.35
C ARG A 92 -0.09 25.29 7.63
N ASP A 93 -1.18 24.55 7.50
CA ASP A 93 -1.95 24.04 8.63
C ASP A 93 -1.17 22.96 9.42
N LEU A 94 -0.27 22.22 8.77
CA LEU A 94 0.60 21.24 9.43
C LEU A 94 1.70 21.88 10.29
N PHE A 95 2.18 23.08 9.91
CA PHE A 95 3.28 23.77 10.60
C PHE A 95 2.82 24.78 11.66
N TRP A 96 1.52 25.00 11.83
CA TRP A 96 0.98 26.02 12.76
C TRP A 96 0.20 25.41 13.94
N VAL A 97 0.80 24.43 14.63
CA VAL A 97 0.33 23.93 15.94
C VAL A 97 0.92 24.76 17.07
#